data_AF-A0A2N5CCJ0-F1
#
_entry.id   AF-A0A2N5CCJ0-F1
#
_cell.length_a   1.000
_cell.length_b   1.000
_cell.length_c   1.000
_cell.angle_alpha   90.00
_cell.angle_beta   90.00
_cell.angle_gamma   90.00
#
_symmetry.space_group_name_H-M   'P 1'
#
loop_
_entity.id
_entity.type
_entity.pdbx_description
1 polymer ?
#
loop_
_entity_poly.entity_id
_entity_poly.type
_entity_poly.pdbx_seq_one_letter_code
_entity_poly.pdbx_strand_id
1 'polypeptide(L)'
;MTKFVFVTGGVVSSLGKGIAAASLAAILESRGLKVTLLKLDPYINVDPGTMSPFQHGEVFVTEDGAETDLDLGHYERFVSAKMRKSNNFTTGQIYESVIRKERRGEYLGKTVQVIPHITNEIQAFVERGAAASHDGKADVALVEIGGTVGDIESLPFLEAARQMSLRMGRNHCAFVHLTLVPFIASAGELKTKPTQHSVQKLREIGISPTALLCRADRPIPDDERAKISLFANIPQDAVISVWDADSIYKIPQMLNEQGLDRLICEELRLDPKPADLSMWQKLVNAQENPQHEIKIGMVGKYVDLTESYKSLIEALRHAGMHTATRVNIEYIDSEELESGHLEVLQPLDAILVPGGFGKRGTEGKIRAIQYARENKVPYLGICLGMQLAVIEFARHVASMNDANSTEFNVETEHPVVALITEWVDREGKVEQRSAESDLGGTMRLGAQRVPIEPGTKASQIYGAEVNERHRHRYEVNNHYVPQLEKAGMVISARTPTENLPEMMELPASMHPWFVGVQFHPEFTSTPRDGHPLFKAYVEAALASQQRKGV
;
A
#
# COMPACT_ATOMS: atom_id res chain seq x y z
N MET A 1 29.22 -2.44 -3.49
CA MET A 1 28.75 -2.15 -2.12
C MET A 1 27.60 -1.18 -2.26
N THR A 2 26.46 -1.49 -1.66
CA THR A 2 25.26 -0.66 -1.69
C THR A 2 25.52 0.70 -1.06
N LYS A 3 25.02 1.75 -1.70
CA LYS A 3 25.02 3.14 -1.22
C LYS A 3 23.70 3.45 -0.53
N PHE A 4 23.67 4.39 0.40
CA PHE A 4 22.47 4.69 1.19
C PHE A 4 22.01 6.13 0.99
N VAL A 5 20.71 6.34 0.84
CA VAL A 5 20.09 7.67 0.86
C VAL A 5 19.11 7.70 2.02
N PHE A 6 19.41 8.45 3.07
CA PHE A 6 18.51 8.61 4.20
C PHE A 6 17.54 9.74 3.93
N VAL A 7 16.24 9.45 3.95
CA VAL A 7 15.17 10.42 3.77
C VAL A 7 14.56 10.73 5.13
N THR A 8 14.63 12.00 5.54
CA THR A 8 14.13 12.48 6.83
C THR A 8 13.10 13.59 6.61
N GLY A 9 12.30 13.91 7.62
CA GLY A 9 11.37 15.04 7.54
C GLY A 9 11.40 15.89 8.80
N GLY A 10 11.03 17.15 8.66
CA GLY A 10 10.93 18.07 9.78
C GLY A 10 9.72 18.99 9.66
N VAL A 11 9.56 19.88 10.65
CA VAL A 11 8.42 20.80 10.82
C VAL A 11 7.11 20.09 11.18
N VAL A 12 6.56 19.25 10.31
CA VAL A 12 5.32 18.48 10.55
C VAL A 12 5.38 17.11 9.89
N SER A 13 4.57 16.17 10.38
CA SER A 13 4.31 14.90 9.71
C SER A 13 3.44 15.08 8.45
N SER A 14 3.25 14.01 7.67
CA SER A 14 2.38 14.00 6.48
C SER A 14 2.77 14.94 5.32
N LEU A 15 4.02 15.38 5.25
CA LEU A 15 4.55 16.17 4.13
C LEU A 15 4.76 15.38 2.82
N GLY A 16 4.54 14.06 2.84
CA GLY A 16 4.77 13.18 1.69
C GLY A 16 6.18 12.61 1.60
N LYS A 17 6.80 12.25 2.75
CA LYS A 17 8.13 11.61 2.80
C LYS A 17 8.21 10.34 1.95
N GLY A 18 7.28 9.41 2.13
CA GLY A 18 7.23 8.16 1.36
C GLY A 18 7.13 8.40 -0.15
N ILE A 19 6.27 9.33 -0.58
CA ILE A 19 6.15 9.70 -2.00
C ILE A 19 7.43 10.33 -2.54
N ALA A 20 8.10 11.20 -1.78
CA ALA A 20 9.36 11.81 -2.21
C ALA A 20 10.48 10.78 -2.31
N ALA A 21 10.58 9.85 -1.35
CA ALA A 21 11.53 8.75 -1.39
C ALA A 21 11.25 7.82 -2.60
N ALA A 22 10.00 7.42 -2.78
CA ALA A 22 9.55 6.60 -3.90
C ALA A 22 9.84 7.27 -5.26
N SER A 23 9.60 8.58 -5.37
CA SER A 23 9.86 9.36 -6.59
C SER A 23 11.36 9.46 -6.89
N LEU A 24 12.20 9.73 -5.89
CA LEU A 24 13.65 9.71 -6.07
C LEU A 24 14.13 8.32 -6.50
N ALA A 25 13.62 7.27 -5.88
CA ALA A 25 13.97 5.90 -6.25
C ALA A 25 13.56 5.57 -7.69
N ALA A 26 12.37 5.99 -8.13
CA ALA A 26 11.92 5.83 -9.51
C ALA A 26 12.83 6.56 -10.51
N ILE A 27 13.30 7.76 -10.18
CA ILE A 27 14.26 8.49 -11.03
C ILE A 27 15.58 7.71 -11.10
N LEU A 28 16.13 7.28 -9.96
CA LEU A 28 17.36 6.48 -9.94
C LEU A 28 17.22 5.14 -10.68
N GLU A 29 16.07 4.47 -10.57
CA GLU A 29 15.76 3.25 -11.33
C GLU A 29 15.72 3.53 -12.85
N SER A 30 15.15 4.66 -13.27
CA SER A 30 15.13 5.07 -14.68
C SER A 30 16.54 5.35 -15.25
N ARG A 31 17.49 5.71 -14.38
CA ARG A 31 18.92 5.82 -14.69
C ARG A 31 19.62 4.46 -14.80
N GLY A 32 18.90 3.36 -14.59
CA GLY A 32 19.41 1.99 -14.68
C GLY A 32 20.05 1.45 -13.40
N LEU A 33 19.90 2.14 -12.26
CA LEU A 33 20.38 1.68 -10.97
C LEU A 33 19.42 0.67 -10.35
N LYS A 34 19.96 -0.34 -9.68
CA LYS A 34 19.18 -1.27 -8.84
C LYS A 34 18.86 -0.60 -7.52
N VAL A 35 17.62 -0.19 -7.35
CA VAL A 35 17.16 0.49 -6.14
C VAL A 35 16.35 -0.43 -5.24
N THR A 36 16.39 -0.17 -3.94
CA THR A 36 15.47 -0.72 -2.94
C THR A 36 15.12 0.36 -1.93
N LEU A 37 14.01 0.19 -1.21
CA LEU A 37 13.52 1.13 -0.22
C LEU A 37 13.28 0.44 1.12
N LEU A 38 13.46 1.19 2.20
CA LEU A 38 13.24 0.75 3.56
C LEU A 38 12.48 1.82 4.33
N LYS A 39 11.54 1.41 5.18
CA LYS A 39 10.77 2.28 6.09
C LYS A 39 11.10 1.94 7.54
N LEU A 40 11.53 2.95 8.29
CA LEU A 40 11.80 2.88 9.73
C LEU A 40 10.66 3.58 10.46
N ASP A 41 9.84 2.80 11.17
CA ASP A 41 8.69 3.34 11.88
C ASP A 41 8.98 3.53 13.38
N PRO A 42 8.81 4.77 13.92
CA PRO A 42 9.19 5.07 15.30
C PRO A 42 8.21 4.54 16.35
N TYR A 43 7.05 4.01 15.95
CA TYR A 43 6.07 3.45 16.88
C TYR A 43 6.53 2.13 17.52
N ILE A 44 5.96 1.84 18.70
CA ILE A 44 6.37 0.72 19.57
C ILE A 44 5.71 -0.61 19.17
N ASN A 45 4.61 -0.59 18.41
CA ASN A 45 4.00 -1.82 17.88
C ASN A 45 5.03 -2.63 17.08
N VAL A 46 5.05 -3.96 17.26
CA VAL A 46 5.95 -4.87 16.53
C VAL A 46 5.58 -4.94 15.04
N ASP A 47 4.30 -4.84 14.75
CA ASP A 47 3.73 -4.77 13.40
C ASP A 47 2.44 -3.94 13.44
N PRO A 48 1.99 -3.41 12.29
CA PRO A 48 0.74 -2.66 12.20
C PRO A 48 -0.51 -3.54 12.22
N GLY A 49 -0.40 -4.87 12.28
CA GLY A 49 -1.55 -5.79 12.24
C GLY A 49 -2.51 -5.60 13.42
N THR A 50 -2.01 -5.06 14.54
CA THR A 50 -2.80 -4.70 15.74
C THR A 50 -3.35 -3.27 15.72
N MET A 51 -2.97 -2.46 14.73
CA MET A 51 -3.38 -1.06 14.63
C MET A 51 -4.76 -0.94 13.99
N SER A 52 -5.51 0.07 14.44
CA SER A 52 -6.77 0.41 13.77
C SER A 52 -6.49 1.06 12.41
N PRO A 53 -7.14 0.63 11.32
CA PRO A 53 -7.04 1.31 10.03
C PRO A 53 -7.45 2.80 10.08
N PHE A 54 -8.28 3.20 11.07
CA PHE A 54 -8.66 4.60 11.28
C PHE A 54 -7.49 5.50 11.69
N GLN A 55 -6.47 4.95 12.34
CA GLN A 55 -5.37 5.72 12.91
C GLN A 55 -4.14 5.70 12.00
N HIS A 56 -3.92 4.58 11.29
CA HIS A 56 -2.70 4.33 10.55
C HIS A 56 -2.92 4.10 9.05
N GLY A 57 -4.17 4.18 8.57
CA GLY A 57 -4.52 3.93 7.17
C GLY A 57 -4.54 2.44 6.84
N GLU A 58 -4.44 2.15 5.54
CA GLU A 58 -4.37 0.78 5.03
C GLU A 58 -3.14 0.02 5.57
N VAL A 59 -3.35 -1.24 5.95
CA VAL A 59 -2.25 -2.19 6.17
C VAL A 59 -1.87 -2.81 4.83
N PHE A 60 -0.66 -2.55 4.36
CA PHE A 60 -0.14 -3.16 3.14
C PHE A 60 0.41 -4.55 3.42
N VAL A 61 0.24 -5.49 2.48
CA VAL A 61 0.79 -6.85 2.61
C VAL A 61 1.83 -7.09 1.53
N THR A 62 3.01 -7.56 1.92
CA THR A 62 4.10 -7.95 1.01
C THR A 62 3.93 -9.37 0.48
N GLU A 63 4.69 -9.76 -0.55
CA GLU A 63 4.61 -11.12 -1.11
C GLU A 63 5.03 -12.21 -0.12
N ASP A 64 5.91 -11.89 0.82
CA ASP A 64 6.35 -12.78 1.90
C ASP A 64 5.47 -12.69 3.15
N GLY A 65 4.31 -12.03 3.07
CA GLY A 65 3.28 -12.05 4.10
C GLY A 65 3.57 -11.17 5.30
N ALA A 66 4.40 -10.13 5.15
CA ALA A 66 4.51 -9.09 6.17
C ALA A 66 3.34 -8.12 6.05
N GLU A 67 2.72 -7.83 7.19
CA GLU A 67 1.83 -6.68 7.36
C GLU A 67 2.69 -5.46 7.64
N THR A 68 2.53 -4.41 6.84
CA THR A 68 3.42 -3.25 6.88
C THR A 68 2.64 -1.95 6.75
N ASP A 69 3.33 -0.85 7.05
CA ASP A 69 2.86 0.51 6.81
C ASP A 69 2.52 0.73 5.32
N LEU A 70 1.59 1.66 5.05
CA LEU A 70 1.11 1.99 3.72
C LEU A 70 2.21 2.49 2.77
N ASP A 71 3.31 3.04 3.30
CA ASP A 71 4.40 3.59 2.50
C ASP A 71 5.09 2.51 1.65
N LEU A 72 5.13 1.26 2.10
CA LEU A 72 5.67 0.16 1.27
C LEU A 72 4.86 -0.06 0.00
N GLY A 73 3.55 0.19 0.03
CA GLY A 73 2.72 0.20 -1.16
C GLY A 73 3.12 1.33 -2.12
N HIS A 74 3.48 2.51 -1.61
CA HIS A 74 4.02 3.59 -2.45
C HIS A 74 5.34 3.18 -3.09
N TYR A 75 6.21 2.49 -2.37
CA TYR A 75 7.49 2.03 -2.91
C TYR A 75 7.27 1.07 -4.09
N GLU A 76 6.49 0.00 -3.90
CA GLU A 76 6.24 -1.00 -4.95
C GLU A 76 5.48 -0.43 -6.16
N ARG A 77 4.68 0.62 -5.97
CA ARG A 77 4.04 1.33 -7.09
C ARG A 77 5.04 2.11 -7.94
N PHE A 78 6.10 2.66 -7.33
CA PHE A 78 7.04 3.54 -8.02
C PHE A 78 8.28 2.83 -8.56
N VAL A 79 8.72 1.74 -7.92
CA VAL A 79 9.91 0.97 -8.34
C VAL A 79 9.56 -0.46 -8.64
N SER A 80 10.36 -1.14 -9.48
CA SER A 80 10.13 -2.55 -9.83
C SER A 80 10.49 -3.52 -8.70
N ALA A 81 11.30 -3.06 -7.74
CA ALA A 81 11.71 -3.85 -6.59
C ALA A 81 10.50 -4.18 -5.70
N LYS A 82 10.38 -5.46 -5.33
CA LYS A 82 9.41 -5.92 -4.34
C LYS A 82 9.95 -5.72 -2.94
N MET A 83 9.10 -5.18 -2.06
CA MET A 83 9.37 -5.03 -0.65
C MET A 83 9.09 -6.35 0.06
N ARG A 84 9.89 -6.63 1.08
CA ARG A 84 9.84 -7.83 1.91
C ARG A 84 9.65 -7.43 3.36
N LYS A 85 9.46 -8.42 4.24
CA LYS A 85 9.45 -8.23 5.70
C LYS A 85 10.67 -7.46 6.21
N SER A 86 11.83 -7.60 5.56
CA SER A 86 13.05 -6.90 5.93
C SER A 86 13.11 -5.44 5.51
N ASN A 87 12.16 -4.95 4.69
CA ASN A 87 12.09 -3.57 4.22
C ASN A 87 11.26 -2.66 5.13
N ASN A 88 10.58 -3.20 6.14
CA ASN A 88 9.89 -2.42 7.16
C ASN A 88 10.32 -2.89 8.54
N PHE A 89 10.67 -1.96 9.42
CA PHE A 89 10.89 -2.29 10.82
C PHE A 89 10.60 -1.14 11.76
N THR A 90 10.22 -1.53 12.98
CA THR A 90 9.64 -0.63 13.97
C THR A 90 10.53 -0.51 15.20
N THR A 91 10.34 0.53 16.01
CA THR A 91 10.98 0.61 17.34
C THR A 91 10.69 -0.65 18.16
N GLY A 92 9.46 -1.17 18.10
CA GLY A 92 9.07 -2.42 18.77
C GLY A 92 9.96 -3.62 18.42
N GLN A 93 10.15 -3.87 17.12
CA GLN A 93 10.98 -4.99 16.64
C GLN A 93 12.45 -4.87 17.04
N ILE A 94 13.00 -3.65 16.96
CA ILE A 94 14.38 -3.38 17.33
C ILE A 94 14.59 -3.64 18.82
N TYR A 95 13.73 -3.08 19.66
CA TYR A 95 13.84 -3.23 21.11
C TYR A 95 13.60 -4.68 21.54
N GLU A 96 12.62 -5.35 20.95
CA GLU A 96 12.38 -6.77 21.19
C GLU A 96 13.60 -7.62 20.83
N SER A 97 14.22 -7.39 19.66
CA SER A 97 15.43 -8.10 19.24
C SER A 97 16.55 -7.91 20.26
N VAL A 98 16.84 -6.67 20.66
CA VAL A 98 17.91 -6.36 21.62
C VAL A 98 17.64 -6.98 22.99
N ILE A 99 16.41 -6.90 23.51
CA ILE A 99 16.02 -7.49 24.80
C ILE A 99 16.14 -9.02 24.75
N ARG A 100 15.73 -9.67 23.66
CA ARG A 100 15.88 -11.12 23.48
C ARG A 100 17.35 -11.55 23.47
N LYS A 101 18.22 -10.83 22.75
CA LYS A 101 19.68 -11.09 22.75
C LYS A 101 20.30 -10.94 24.13
N GLU A 102 19.86 -9.93 24.87
CA GLU A 102 20.28 -9.70 26.26
C GLU A 102 19.91 -10.88 27.16
N ARG A 103 18.66 -11.35 27.11
CA ARG A 103 18.20 -12.51 27.89
C ARG A 103 18.88 -13.83 27.51
N ARG A 104 19.34 -13.97 26.27
CA ARG A 104 20.18 -15.11 25.84
C ARG A 104 21.65 -15.00 26.25
N GLY A 105 22.06 -13.89 26.88
CA GLY A 105 23.43 -13.67 27.33
C GLY A 105 24.40 -13.27 26.22
N GLU A 106 23.93 -12.84 25.04
CA GLU A 106 24.79 -12.48 23.90
C GLU A 106 25.68 -11.26 24.17
N TYR A 107 25.29 -10.41 25.13
CA TYR A 107 26.09 -9.26 25.57
C TYR A 107 27.07 -9.59 26.73
N LEU A 108 27.23 -10.88 27.07
CA LEU A 108 28.22 -11.36 28.05
C LEU A 108 28.14 -10.67 29.42
N GLY A 109 26.92 -10.38 29.88
CA GLY A 109 26.67 -9.73 31.17
C GLY A 109 27.01 -8.22 31.23
N LYS A 110 27.37 -7.59 30.10
CA LYS A 110 27.58 -6.14 30.03
C LYS A 110 26.26 -5.38 30.00
N THR A 111 26.29 -4.12 30.45
CA THR A 111 25.13 -3.22 30.41
C THR A 111 24.70 -2.95 28.97
N VAL A 112 23.42 -3.22 28.67
CA VAL A 112 22.78 -2.88 27.40
C VAL A 112 22.27 -1.43 27.44
N GLN A 113 22.51 -0.69 26.36
CA GLN A 113 22.30 0.75 26.26
C GLN A 113 21.79 1.12 24.86
N VAL A 114 21.13 2.27 24.71
CA VAL A 114 20.68 2.77 23.39
C VAL A 114 21.87 2.89 22.43
N ILE A 115 22.96 3.52 22.86
CA ILE A 115 24.23 3.53 22.14
C ILE A 115 25.20 2.62 22.90
N PRO A 116 25.80 1.60 22.27
CA PRO A 116 25.70 1.27 20.84
C PRO A 116 24.63 0.21 20.52
N HIS A 117 23.98 -0.42 21.49
CA HIS A 117 23.26 -1.68 21.23
C HIS A 117 22.00 -1.50 20.35
N ILE A 118 21.15 -0.50 20.66
CA ILE A 118 19.98 -0.20 19.83
C ILE A 118 20.41 0.37 18.48
N THR A 119 21.37 1.30 18.45
CA THR A 119 21.83 1.91 17.18
C THR A 119 22.56 0.93 16.26
N ASN A 120 23.28 -0.04 16.82
CA ASN A 120 23.88 -1.15 16.06
C ASN A 120 22.81 -2.10 15.52
N GLU A 121 21.77 -2.39 16.31
CA GLU A 121 20.67 -3.24 15.84
C GLU A 121 19.93 -2.56 14.68
N ILE A 122 19.63 -1.26 14.77
CA ILE A 122 19.04 -0.48 13.68
C ILE A 122 19.91 -0.58 12.41
N GLN A 123 21.22 -0.37 12.53
CA GLN A 123 22.14 -0.49 11.39
C GLN A 123 22.12 -1.89 10.78
N ALA A 124 22.09 -2.94 11.60
CA ALA A 124 21.99 -4.31 11.12
C ALA A 124 20.67 -4.57 10.39
N PHE A 125 19.55 -4.02 10.86
CA PHE A 125 18.26 -4.10 10.15
C PHE A 125 18.30 -3.37 8.81
N VAL A 126 18.86 -2.16 8.75
CA VAL A 126 19.04 -1.39 7.50
C VAL A 126 19.87 -2.19 6.48
N GLU A 127 21.00 -2.76 6.90
CA GLU A 127 21.87 -3.56 6.02
C GLU A 127 21.17 -4.83 5.52
N ARG A 128 20.44 -5.53 6.40
CA ARG A 128 19.66 -6.72 6.01
C ARG A 128 18.55 -6.38 5.03
N GLY A 129 17.81 -5.29 5.24
CA GLY A 129 16.76 -4.84 4.33
C GLY A 129 17.33 -4.48 2.96
N ALA A 130 18.45 -3.77 2.91
CA ALA A 130 19.15 -3.43 1.67
C ALA A 130 19.63 -4.69 0.91
N ALA A 131 20.10 -5.71 1.63
CA ALA A 131 20.57 -6.96 1.06
C ALA A 131 19.44 -7.90 0.60
N ALA A 132 18.19 -7.67 1.03
CA ALA A 132 17.06 -8.55 0.71
C ALA A 132 16.49 -8.34 -0.70
N SER A 133 16.89 -7.27 -1.38
CA SER A 133 16.50 -6.98 -2.76
C SER A 133 17.64 -7.26 -3.73
N HIS A 134 17.30 -7.59 -4.98
CA HIS A 134 18.26 -7.79 -6.09
C HIS A 134 19.40 -8.79 -5.76
N ASP A 135 19.09 -9.87 -5.04
CA ASP A 135 20.07 -10.88 -4.59
C ASP A 135 21.27 -10.27 -3.85
N GLY A 136 21.03 -9.24 -3.03
CA GLY A 136 22.07 -8.52 -2.30
C GLY A 136 22.92 -7.56 -3.14
N LYS A 137 22.49 -7.27 -4.38
CA LYS A 137 23.22 -6.43 -5.35
C LYS A 137 22.49 -5.12 -5.65
N ALA A 138 21.76 -4.57 -4.69
CA ALA A 138 21.23 -3.22 -4.82
C ALA A 138 22.37 -2.19 -4.90
N ASP A 139 22.29 -1.26 -5.85
CA ASP A 139 23.25 -0.17 -6.01
C ASP A 139 22.98 0.92 -4.97
N VAL A 140 21.70 1.27 -4.77
CA VAL A 140 21.25 2.29 -3.84
C VAL A 140 20.06 1.78 -3.01
N ALA A 141 20.16 1.93 -1.68
CA ALA A 141 19.06 1.71 -0.75
C ALA A 141 18.58 3.06 -0.20
N LEU A 142 17.32 3.40 -0.43
CA LEU A 142 16.69 4.56 0.18
C LEU A 142 16.08 4.15 1.52
N VAL A 143 16.40 4.89 2.58
CA VAL A 143 15.96 4.59 3.94
C VAL A 143 15.13 5.76 4.43
N GLU A 144 13.81 5.61 4.42
CA GLU A 144 12.91 6.58 5.02
C GLU A 144 12.89 6.42 6.53
N ILE A 145 13.25 7.49 7.24
CA ILE A 145 13.14 7.58 8.68
C ILE A 145 11.81 8.26 9.03
N GLY A 146 10.90 7.48 9.61
CA GLY A 146 9.61 7.95 10.11
C GLY A 146 9.74 8.93 11.27
N GLY A 147 8.62 9.57 11.61
CA GLY A 147 8.57 10.66 12.58
C GLY A 147 9.06 12.01 12.02
N THR A 148 9.30 12.95 12.93
CA THR A 148 9.77 14.31 12.63
C THR A 148 11.09 14.56 13.36
N VAL A 149 12.07 15.14 12.66
CA VAL A 149 13.35 15.53 13.27
C VAL A 149 13.08 16.53 14.40
N GLY A 150 13.56 16.18 15.60
CA GLY A 150 13.28 16.91 16.84
C GLY A 150 12.45 16.09 17.84
N ASP A 151 11.71 15.09 17.36
CA ASP A 151 10.92 14.21 18.22
C ASP A 151 11.78 13.12 18.85
N ILE A 152 11.46 12.78 20.11
CA ILE A 152 12.20 11.79 20.91
C ILE A 152 12.22 10.41 20.23
N GLU A 153 11.10 10.03 19.61
CA GLU A 153 10.90 8.71 19.02
C GLU A 153 11.83 8.40 17.83
N SER A 154 12.30 9.43 17.11
CA SER A 154 13.15 9.27 15.92
C SER A 154 14.64 9.34 16.23
N LEU A 155 15.03 9.78 17.44
CA LEU A 155 16.43 9.99 17.82
C LEU A 155 17.32 8.75 17.65
N PRO A 156 16.89 7.52 18.06
CA PRO A 156 17.72 6.33 17.85
C PRO A 156 17.98 6.03 16.37
N PHE A 157 16.99 6.27 15.49
CA PHE A 157 17.14 6.05 14.04
C PHE A 157 18.07 7.07 13.40
N LEU A 158 17.92 8.35 13.75
CA LEU A 158 18.79 9.41 13.25
C LEU A 158 20.24 9.20 13.71
N GLU A 159 20.45 8.82 14.98
CA GLU A 159 21.78 8.49 15.49
C GLU A 159 22.38 7.27 14.78
N ALA A 160 21.59 6.23 14.50
CA ALA A 160 22.04 5.07 13.74
C ALA A 160 22.45 5.44 12.30
N ALA A 161 21.66 6.26 11.61
CA ALA A 161 21.99 6.75 10.26
C ALA A 161 23.28 7.60 10.25
N ARG A 162 23.46 8.46 11.25
CA ARG A 162 24.68 9.26 11.44
C ARG A 162 25.90 8.37 11.70
N GLN A 163 25.81 7.40 12.60
CA GLN A 163 26.88 6.43 12.89
C GLN A 163 27.23 5.61 11.64
N MET A 164 26.21 5.18 10.88
CA MET A 164 26.40 4.43 9.64
C MET A 164 27.13 5.25 8.59
N SER A 165 26.75 6.51 8.38
CA SER A 165 27.45 7.41 7.46
C SER A 165 28.93 7.59 7.81
N LEU A 166 29.27 7.71 9.10
CA LEU A 166 30.66 7.76 9.54
C LEU A 166 31.40 6.45 9.28
N ARG A 167 30.79 5.31 9.62
CA ARG A 167 31.38 3.97 9.44
C ARG A 167 31.65 3.63 7.97
N MET A 168 30.73 4.00 7.08
CA MET A 168 30.85 3.73 5.65
C MET A 168 31.81 4.67 4.92
N GLY A 169 32.10 5.84 5.49
CA GLY A 169 33.00 6.82 4.91
C GLY A 169 32.35 7.69 3.83
N ARG A 170 33.17 8.55 3.22
CA ARG A 170 32.71 9.58 2.27
C ARG A 170 32.09 8.95 1.01
N ASN A 171 31.08 9.62 0.46
CA ASN A 171 30.40 9.22 -0.78
C ASN A 171 29.69 7.85 -0.69
N HIS A 172 29.34 7.38 0.51
CA HIS A 172 28.55 6.16 0.69
C HIS A 172 27.13 6.42 1.19
N CYS A 173 26.89 7.61 1.75
CA CYS A 173 25.59 8.02 2.24
C CYS A 173 25.26 9.42 1.73
N ALA A 174 24.00 9.66 1.38
CA ALA A 174 23.43 10.98 1.13
C ALA A 174 22.23 11.18 2.07
N PHE A 175 21.92 12.44 2.39
CA PHE A 175 20.80 12.80 3.26
C PHE A 175 19.84 13.73 2.53
N VAL A 176 18.58 13.31 2.37
CA VAL A 176 17.51 14.14 1.81
C VAL A 176 16.58 14.52 2.95
N HIS A 177 16.33 15.82 3.14
CA HIS A 177 15.48 16.30 4.24
C HIS A 177 14.27 17.05 3.69
N LEU A 178 13.07 16.50 3.94
CA LEU A 178 11.80 17.16 3.64
C LEU A 178 11.46 18.18 4.73
N THR A 179 10.92 19.30 4.31
CA THR A 179 10.53 20.42 5.19
C THR A 179 9.32 21.15 4.61
N LEU A 180 8.71 22.04 5.40
CA LEU A 180 7.56 22.84 5.00
C LEU A 180 7.91 24.33 4.92
N VAL A 181 7.54 24.96 3.81
CA VAL A 181 7.58 26.40 3.59
C VAL A 181 6.14 26.92 3.52
N PRO A 182 5.53 27.24 4.67
CA PRO A 182 4.11 27.59 4.70
C PRO A 182 3.86 28.98 4.11
N PHE A 183 2.72 29.15 3.44
CA PHE A 183 2.20 30.44 3.04
C PHE A 183 1.33 31.05 4.14
N ILE A 184 1.61 32.29 4.52
CA ILE A 184 0.82 33.01 5.52
C ILE A 184 -0.12 33.97 4.81
N ALA A 185 -1.39 33.59 4.69
CA ALA A 185 -2.39 34.34 3.93
C ALA A 185 -2.56 35.80 4.38
N SER A 186 -2.49 36.06 5.68
CA SER A 186 -2.58 37.42 6.24
C SER A 186 -1.39 38.32 5.90
N ALA A 187 -0.23 37.74 5.62
CA ALA A 187 0.99 38.45 5.25
C ALA A 187 1.30 38.39 3.75
N GLY A 188 0.62 37.51 3.00
CA GLY A 188 0.81 37.35 1.56
C GLY A 188 2.17 36.78 1.16
N GLU A 189 2.89 36.08 2.05
CA GLU A 189 4.26 35.62 1.79
C GLU A 189 4.53 34.19 2.29
N LEU A 190 5.49 33.53 1.64
CA LEU A 190 6.05 32.25 2.06
C LEU A 190 7.04 32.46 3.22
N LYS A 191 6.98 31.60 4.23
CA LYS A 191 7.88 31.68 5.40
C LYS A 191 8.92 30.58 5.36
N THR A 192 10.18 30.97 5.18
CA THR A 192 11.33 30.05 5.16
C THR A 192 11.85 29.65 6.55
N LYS A 193 11.39 30.31 7.62
CA LYS A 193 11.91 30.11 8.99
C LYS A 193 11.71 28.68 9.53
N PRO A 194 10.55 28.01 9.32
CA PRO A 194 10.39 26.62 9.74
C PRO A 194 11.46 25.71 9.14
N THR A 195 11.75 25.86 7.85
CA THR A 195 12.85 25.13 7.19
C THR A 195 14.21 25.40 7.81
N GLN A 196 14.53 26.66 8.13
CA GLN A 196 15.80 27.02 8.75
C GLN A 196 15.99 26.32 10.10
N HIS A 197 14.96 26.34 10.96
CA HIS A 197 15.00 25.67 12.27
C HIS A 197 15.04 24.14 12.12
N SER A 198 14.32 23.59 11.14
CA SER A 198 14.32 22.16 10.84
C SER A 198 15.74 21.65 10.50
N VAL A 199 16.44 22.37 9.62
CA VAL A 199 17.82 22.03 9.25
C VAL A 199 18.78 22.26 10.41
N GLN A 200 18.58 23.29 11.22
CA GLN A 200 19.35 23.50 12.44
C GLN A 200 19.23 22.28 13.38
N LYS A 201 18.01 21.77 13.61
CA LYS A 201 17.78 20.59 14.45
C LYS A 201 18.45 19.32 13.90
N LEU A 202 18.41 19.13 12.58
CA LEU A 202 19.12 18.03 11.93
C LEU A 202 20.65 18.14 12.11
N ARG A 203 21.18 19.36 12.03
CA ARG A 203 22.63 19.62 12.23
C ARG A 203 23.06 19.53 13.68
N GLU A 204 22.21 19.88 14.63
CA GLU A 204 22.46 19.74 16.08
C GLU A 204 22.79 18.29 16.46
N ILE A 205 22.19 17.32 15.75
CA ILE A 205 22.48 15.89 15.93
C ILE A 205 23.58 15.38 14.99
N GLY A 206 24.30 16.26 14.28
CA GLY A 206 25.45 15.90 13.46
C GLY A 206 25.15 15.37 12.06
N ILE A 207 23.94 15.59 11.53
CA ILE A 207 23.57 15.25 10.15
C ILE A 207 23.50 16.53 9.31
N SER A 208 24.14 16.52 8.15
CA SER A 208 24.03 17.61 7.16
C SER A 208 23.29 17.11 5.92
N PRO A 209 22.24 17.80 5.45
CA PRO A 209 21.49 17.37 4.29
C PRO A 209 22.30 17.60 2.99
N THR A 210 22.27 16.61 2.10
CA THR A 210 22.72 16.71 0.71
C THR A 210 21.73 17.53 -0.11
N ALA A 211 20.42 17.36 0.12
CA ALA A 211 19.37 18.12 -0.54
C ALA A 211 18.19 18.39 0.42
N LEU A 212 17.51 19.51 0.21
CA LEU A 212 16.26 19.88 0.87
C LEU A 212 15.10 19.81 -0.10
N LEU A 213 14.05 19.11 0.31
CA LEU A 213 12.78 19.10 -0.40
C LEU A 213 11.81 20.02 0.35
N CYS A 214 11.68 21.25 -0.15
CA CYS A 214 10.87 22.29 0.45
C CYS A 214 9.43 22.18 -0.06
N ARG A 215 8.55 21.59 0.76
CA ARG A 215 7.12 21.46 0.45
C ARG A 215 6.40 22.79 0.64
N ALA A 216 5.55 23.14 -0.31
CA ALA A 216 4.70 24.32 -0.27
C ALA A 216 3.42 24.07 -1.09
N ASP A 217 2.41 24.94 -0.93
CA ASP A 217 1.19 24.91 -1.74
C ASP A 217 1.36 25.51 -3.14
N ARG A 218 2.56 26.04 -3.45
CA ARG A 218 2.91 26.73 -4.70
C ARG A 218 4.41 26.69 -4.97
N PRO A 219 4.86 26.98 -6.20
CA PRO A 219 6.29 27.09 -6.49
C PRO A 219 6.98 28.10 -5.58
N ILE A 220 8.13 27.71 -5.02
CA ILE A 220 8.93 28.57 -4.14
C ILE A 220 9.83 29.45 -5.02
N PRO A 221 9.73 30.79 -4.91
CA PRO A 221 10.56 31.68 -5.72
C PRO A 221 12.06 31.59 -5.39
N ASP A 222 12.90 32.02 -6.33
CA ASP A 222 14.35 31.87 -6.21
C ASP A 222 14.96 32.68 -5.04
N ASP A 223 14.36 33.80 -4.66
CA ASP A 223 14.81 34.61 -3.51
C ASP A 223 14.63 33.86 -2.19
N GLU A 224 13.49 33.19 -1.99
CA GLU A 224 13.23 32.32 -0.84
C GLU A 224 14.17 31.11 -0.85
N ARG A 225 14.43 30.52 -2.03
CA ARG A 225 15.38 29.40 -2.18
C ARG A 225 16.81 29.82 -1.83
N ALA A 226 17.27 30.96 -2.33
CA ALA A 226 18.58 31.53 -2.02
C ALA A 226 18.71 31.83 -0.53
N LYS A 227 17.65 32.36 0.10
CA LYS A 227 17.60 32.55 1.54
C LYS A 227 17.69 31.23 2.31
N ILE A 228 16.94 30.20 1.90
CA ILE A 228 17.04 28.88 2.55
C ILE A 228 18.46 28.34 2.42
N SER A 229 19.06 28.40 1.23
CA SER A 229 20.44 27.96 0.95
C SER A 229 21.45 28.58 1.92
N LEU A 230 21.44 29.91 2.06
CA LEU A 230 22.36 30.64 2.95
C LEU A 230 22.20 30.24 4.42
N PHE A 231 20.97 30.12 4.91
CA PHE A 231 20.72 29.79 6.33
C PHE A 231 20.94 28.30 6.63
N ALA A 232 20.56 27.42 5.72
CA ALA A 232 20.78 25.97 5.83
C ALA A 232 22.25 25.58 5.63
N ASN A 233 23.05 26.46 5.02
CA ASN A 233 24.43 26.23 4.61
C ASN A 233 24.56 25.06 3.63
N ILE A 234 23.77 25.11 2.56
CA ILE A 234 23.82 24.16 1.44
C ILE A 234 23.76 24.90 0.10
N PRO A 235 24.25 24.32 -1.00
CA PRO A 235 24.12 24.90 -2.34
C PRO A 235 22.67 25.25 -2.72
N GLN A 236 22.47 26.31 -3.50
CA GLN A 236 21.12 26.75 -3.89
C GLN A 236 20.40 25.73 -4.78
N ASP A 237 21.13 25.03 -5.66
CA ASP A 237 20.57 23.95 -6.48
C ASP A 237 20.15 22.74 -5.65
N ALA A 238 20.67 22.59 -4.42
CA ALA A 238 20.22 21.59 -3.45
C ALA A 238 18.96 21.99 -2.66
N VAL A 239 18.41 23.19 -2.88
CA VAL A 239 17.11 23.62 -2.35
C VAL A 239 16.04 23.38 -3.42
N ILE A 240 15.33 22.26 -3.31
CA ILE A 240 14.33 21.80 -4.30
C ILE A 240 12.95 22.31 -3.89
N SER A 241 12.26 23.00 -4.81
CA SER A 241 10.88 23.46 -4.64
C SER A 241 9.92 22.33 -4.96
N VAL A 242 9.14 21.87 -3.97
CA VAL A 242 8.20 20.76 -4.13
C VAL A 242 6.77 21.25 -3.84
N TRP A 243 6.09 21.77 -4.85
CA TRP A 243 4.72 22.27 -4.69
C TRP A 243 3.69 21.14 -4.73
N ASP A 244 2.47 21.44 -4.27
CA ASP A 244 1.36 20.49 -4.35
C ASP A 244 1.03 20.14 -5.81
N ALA A 245 1.07 18.84 -6.09
CA ALA A 245 0.67 18.27 -7.37
C ALA A 245 -0.71 17.62 -7.23
N ASP A 246 -1.53 17.77 -8.27
CA ASP A 246 -2.82 17.09 -8.44
C ASP A 246 -2.67 15.57 -8.69
N SER A 247 -1.46 15.12 -9.03
CA SER A 247 -1.12 13.71 -9.18
C SER A 247 0.27 13.40 -8.63
N ILE A 248 0.37 12.34 -7.83
CA ILE A 248 1.65 11.86 -7.29
C ILE A 248 2.63 11.43 -8.40
N TYR A 249 2.13 11.08 -9.59
CA TYR A 249 2.95 10.64 -10.70
C TYR A 249 3.65 11.79 -11.45
N LYS A 250 3.34 13.04 -11.12
CA LYS A 250 4.08 14.23 -11.60
C LYS A 250 5.35 14.50 -10.80
N ILE A 251 5.45 13.96 -9.58
CA ILE A 251 6.53 14.26 -8.64
C ILE A 251 7.90 13.78 -9.17
N PRO A 252 8.06 12.58 -9.78
CA PRO A 252 9.34 12.18 -10.37
C PRO A 252 9.87 13.20 -11.38
N GLN A 253 9.02 13.71 -12.27
CA GLN A 253 9.39 14.73 -13.25
C GLN A 253 9.78 16.05 -12.55
N MET A 254 8.98 16.52 -11.60
CA MET A 254 9.23 17.74 -10.82
C MET A 254 10.59 17.72 -10.10
N LEU A 255 10.98 16.58 -9.53
CA LEU A 255 12.25 16.43 -8.83
C LEU A 255 13.44 16.31 -9.80
N ASN A 256 13.25 15.61 -10.92
CA ASN A 256 14.29 15.44 -11.95
C ASN A 256 14.62 16.75 -12.68
N GLU A 257 13.61 17.55 -13.03
CA GLU A 257 13.79 18.86 -13.68
C GLU A 257 14.61 19.84 -12.82
N GLN A 258 14.55 19.68 -11.49
CA GLN A 258 15.33 20.46 -10.53
C GLN A 258 16.69 19.82 -10.17
N GLY A 259 17.03 18.67 -10.77
CA GLY A 259 18.34 18.04 -10.65
C GLY A 259 18.59 17.27 -9.35
N LEU A 260 17.54 16.83 -8.63
CA LEU A 260 17.71 16.07 -7.38
C LEU A 260 18.53 14.79 -7.61
N ASP A 261 18.22 14.03 -8.65
CA ASP A 261 18.93 12.78 -8.96
C ASP A 261 20.40 13.00 -9.30
N ARG A 262 20.73 14.11 -9.98
CA ARG A 262 22.10 14.53 -10.25
C ARG A 262 22.86 14.76 -8.95
N LEU A 263 22.30 15.53 -8.01
CA LEU A 263 22.93 15.80 -6.71
C LEU A 263 23.21 14.51 -5.93
N ILE A 264 22.28 13.56 -5.96
CA ILE A 264 22.45 12.26 -5.29
C ILE A 264 23.52 11.41 -5.98
N CYS A 265 23.56 11.37 -7.31
CA CYS A 265 24.62 10.66 -8.04
C CYS A 265 26.00 11.27 -7.77
N GLU A 266 26.12 12.60 -7.73
CA GLU A 266 27.36 13.32 -7.43
C GLU A 266 27.85 13.01 -6.00
N GLU A 267 26.97 13.13 -5.00
CA GLU A 267 27.30 12.83 -3.59
C GLU A 267 27.75 11.38 -3.41
N LEU A 268 27.10 10.43 -4.10
CA LEU A 268 27.42 9.00 -3.99
C LEU A 268 28.52 8.54 -4.95
N ARG A 269 29.05 9.43 -5.79
CA ARG A 269 29.99 9.15 -6.91
C ARG A 269 29.52 8.02 -7.81
N LEU A 270 28.26 8.10 -8.24
CA LEU A 270 27.65 7.22 -9.21
C LEU A 270 27.65 7.91 -10.58
N ASP A 271 27.96 7.16 -11.64
CA ASP A 271 27.93 7.65 -13.02
C ASP A 271 26.96 6.82 -13.91
N PRO A 272 25.66 6.80 -13.58
CA PRO A 272 24.67 6.11 -14.40
C PRO A 272 24.22 7.00 -15.58
N LYS A 273 23.59 6.38 -16.58
CA LYS A 273 22.97 7.10 -17.71
C LYS A 273 21.93 8.13 -17.24
N PRO A 274 21.59 9.14 -18.07
CA PRO A 274 20.47 10.05 -17.79
C PRO A 274 19.16 9.30 -17.52
N ALA A 275 18.29 9.93 -16.72
CA ALA A 275 16.96 9.40 -16.39
C ALA A 275 16.05 9.39 -17.63
N ASP A 276 15.31 8.30 -17.82
CA ASP A 276 14.24 8.20 -18.83
C ASP A 276 12.88 8.13 -18.13
N LEU A 277 12.19 9.27 -18.08
CA LEU A 277 10.88 9.40 -17.44
C LEU A 277 9.72 9.35 -18.45
N SER A 278 9.96 8.89 -19.69
CA SER A 278 8.94 8.83 -20.74
C SER A 278 7.71 8.01 -20.36
N MET A 279 7.90 6.95 -19.57
CA MET A 279 6.80 6.16 -19.01
C MET A 279 5.91 7.01 -18.07
N TRP A 280 6.51 7.76 -17.15
CA TRP A 280 5.78 8.65 -16.23
C TRP A 280 5.01 9.73 -16.98
N GLN A 281 5.61 10.31 -18.03
CA GLN A 281 4.95 11.30 -18.86
C GLN A 281 3.74 10.72 -19.61
N LYS A 282 3.81 9.48 -20.09
CA LYS A 282 2.66 8.78 -20.70
C LYS A 282 1.53 8.55 -19.69
N LEU A 283 1.86 8.16 -18.46
CA LEU A 283 0.88 7.95 -17.39
C LEU A 283 0.13 9.24 -17.03
N VAL A 284 0.88 10.33 -16.81
CA VAL A 284 0.30 11.64 -16.52
C VAL A 284 -0.60 12.09 -17.67
N ASN A 285 -0.14 11.95 -18.92
CA ASN A 285 -0.95 12.29 -20.09
C ASN A 285 -2.25 11.47 -20.18
N ALA A 286 -2.21 10.17 -19.88
CA ALA A 286 -3.40 9.32 -19.87
C ALA A 286 -4.38 9.70 -18.75
N GLN A 287 -3.87 10.11 -17.59
CA GLN A 287 -4.70 10.58 -16.47
C GLN A 287 -5.38 11.93 -16.78
N GLU A 288 -4.67 12.85 -17.44
CA GLU A 288 -5.17 14.19 -17.75
C GLU A 288 -6.12 14.22 -18.96
N ASN A 289 -5.99 13.27 -19.88
CA ASN A 289 -6.75 13.24 -21.15
C ASN A 289 -7.59 11.94 -21.32
N PRO A 290 -8.52 11.64 -20.39
CA PRO A 290 -9.42 10.50 -20.52
C PRO A 290 -10.39 10.68 -21.70
N GLN A 291 -10.74 9.57 -22.36
CA GLN A 291 -11.72 9.50 -23.45
C GLN A 291 -13.12 9.13 -22.97
N HIS A 292 -13.21 8.50 -21.80
CA HIS A 292 -14.46 8.06 -21.18
C HIS A 292 -14.50 8.46 -19.71
N GLU A 293 -15.68 8.39 -19.10
CA GLU A 293 -15.89 8.68 -17.70
C GLU A 293 -16.92 7.70 -17.13
N ILE A 294 -16.62 7.09 -15.99
CA ILE A 294 -17.51 6.16 -15.31
C ILE A 294 -17.64 6.50 -13.83
N LYS A 295 -18.74 6.07 -13.23
CA LYS A 295 -19.01 6.20 -11.80
C LYS A 295 -19.03 4.84 -11.12
N ILE A 296 -18.11 4.61 -10.19
CA ILE A 296 -17.99 3.37 -9.42
C ILE A 296 -18.37 3.65 -7.96
N GLY A 297 -19.33 2.91 -7.42
CA GLY A 297 -19.66 2.98 -5.99
C GLY A 297 -18.76 2.05 -5.19
N MET A 298 -17.99 2.61 -4.26
CA MET A 298 -17.19 1.85 -3.30
C MET A 298 -17.97 1.74 -1.98
N VAL A 299 -18.55 0.58 -1.72
CA VAL A 299 -19.43 0.33 -0.57
C VAL A 299 -18.60 -0.14 0.63
N GLY A 300 -18.03 0.83 1.34
CA GLY A 300 -17.08 0.62 2.42
C GLY A 300 -17.68 0.85 3.81
N LYS A 301 -16.94 0.44 4.83
CA LYS A 301 -17.22 0.76 6.25
C LYS A 301 -16.54 2.06 6.69
N TYR A 302 -15.54 2.50 5.93
CA TYR A 302 -14.60 3.56 6.29
C TYR A 302 -14.53 4.61 5.19
N VAL A 303 -15.67 5.23 4.87
CA VAL A 303 -15.78 6.17 3.74
C VAL A 303 -15.15 7.54 4.01
N ASP A 304 -15.08 7.96 5.28
CA ASP A 304 -14.52 9.26 5.67
C ASP A 304 -12.99 9.31 5.61
N LEU A 305 -12.32 8.14 5.59
CA LEU A 305 -10.86 8.05 5.59
C LEU A 305 -10.37 7.32 4.35
N THR A 306 -10.13 8.07 3.27
CA THR A 306 -9.64 7.57 1.98
C THR A 306 -8.34 6.77 2.10
N GLU A 307 -7.51 7.05 3.11
CA GLU A 307 -6.27 6.32 3.38
C GLU A 307 -6.50 4.85 3.75
N SER A 308 -7.69 4.47 4.22
CA SER A 308 -8.04 3.07 4.54
C SER A 308 -8.14 2.18 3.30
N TYR A 309 -8.28 2.77 2.11
CA TYR A 309 -8.47 2.09 0.83
C TYR A 309 -7.47 2.59 -0.22
N LYS A 310 -6.29 3.06 0.22
CA LYS A 310 -5.33 3.75 -0.64
C LYS A 310 -4.90 2.91 -1.85
N SER A 311 -4.47 1.66 -1.65
CA SER A 311 -4.03 0.80 -2.76
C SER A 311 -5.17 0.49 -3.72
N LEU A 312 -6.39 0.33 -3.21
CA LEU A 312 -7.58 0.10 -4.01
C LEU A 312 -7.95 1.30 -4.89
N ILE A 313 -7.92 2.51 -4.33
CA ILE A 313 -8.14 3.76 -5.07
C ILE A 313 -7.08 3.92 -6.16
N GLU A 314 -5.81 3.67 -5.85
CA GLU A 314 -4.75 3.73 -6.86
C GLU A 314 -4.92 2.65 -7.92
N ALA A 315 -5.35 1.43 -7.57
CA ALA A 315 -5.58 0.36 -8.54
C ALA A 315 -6.69 0.71 -9.56
N LEU A 316 -7.77 1.36 -9.10
CA LEU A 316 -8.83 1.89 -9.96
C LEU A 316 -8.32 3.03 -10.86
N ARG A 317 -7.48 3.93 -10.32
CA ARG A 317 -6.83 5.00 -11.12
C ARG A 317 -5.90 4.42 -12.17
N HIS A 318 -5.09 3.42 -11.84
CA HIS A 318 -4.24 2.73 -12.79
C HIS A 318 -5.09 2.11 -13.90
N ALA A 319 -6.16 1.38 -13.55
CA ALA A 319 -7.07 0.83 -14.56
C ALA A 319 -7.66 1.91 -15.47
N GLY A 320 -8.06 3.05 -14.91
CA GLY A 320 -8.50 4.23 -15.66
C GLY A 320 -7.46 4.74 -16.66
N MET A 321 -6.19 4.89 -16.24
CA MET A 321 -5.10 5.30 -17.15
C MET A 321 -4.91 4.33 -18.32
N HIS A 322 -5.00 3.02 -18.04
CA HIS A 322 -4.80 1.97 -19.04
C HIS A 322 -6.01 1.77 -19.98
N THR A 323 -7.18 2.25 -19.59
CA THR A 323 -8.43 2.16 -20.36
C THR A 323 -8.88 3.53 -20.89
N ALA A 324 -8.03 4.55 -20.78
CA ALA A 324 -8.34 5.95 -21.11
C ALA A 324 -9.67 6.43 -20.51
N THR A 325 -9.93 6.07 -19.25
CA THR A 325 -11.20 6.30 -18.58
C THR A 325 -10.99 7.02 -17.26
N ARG A 326 -11.73 8.11 -17.04
CA ARG A 326 -11.82 8.77 -15.73
C ARG A 326 -12.73 7.94 -14.83
N VAL A 327 -12.15 7.41 -13.74
CA VAL A 327 -12.90 6.67 -12.73
C VAL A 327 -13.30 7.60 -11.60
N ASN A 328 -14.58 7.94 -11.52
CA ASN A 328 -15.14 8.69 -10.40
C ASN A 328 -15.61 7.72 -9.33
N ILE A 329 -14.99 7.78 -8.16
CA ILE A 329 -15.32 6.91 -7.03
C ILE A 329 -16.35 7.63 -6.15
N GLU A 330 -17.53 7.03 -6.01
CA GLU A 330 -18.55 7.43 -5.05
C GLU A 330 -18.41 6.56 -3.80
N TYR A 331 -17.98 7.16 -2.70
CA TYR A 331 -17.82 6.45 -1.42
C TYR A 331 -19.17 6.34 -0.74
N ILE A 332 -19.62 5.12 -0.48
CA ILE A 332 -20.95 4.84 0.06
C ILE A 332 -20.79 4.11 1.38
N ASP A 333 -21.31 4.69 2.46
CA ASP A 333 -21.29 4.04 3.77
C ASP A 333 -22.25 2.85 3.76
N SER A 334 -21.69 1.66 3.96
CA SER A 334 -22.47 0.44 4.11
C SER A 334 -23.56 0.53 5.18
N GLU A 335 -23.38 1.28 6.27
CA GLU A 335 -24.40 1.40 7.32
C GLU A 335 -25.66 2.16 6.86
N GLU A 336 -25.52 3.12 5.93
CA GLU A 336 -26.67 3.83 5.38
C GLU A 336 -27.58 2.87 4.58
N LEU A 337 -27.00 1.87 3.92
CA LEU A 337 -27.75 0.89 3.13
C LEU A 337 -28.55 -0.10 4.00
N GLU A 338 -28.19 -0.28 5.27
CA GLU A 338 -28.95 -1.11 6.22
C GLU A 338 -30.34 -0.53 6.53
N SER A 339 -30.48 0.79 6.39
CA SER A 339 -31.77 1.48 6.58
C SER A 339 -32.68 1.48 5.35
N GLY A 340 -32.19 0.96 4.20
CA GLY A 340 -33.00 0.74 2.98
C GLY A 340 -32.82 1.80 1.88
N HIS A 341 -31.91 2.76 2.05
CA HIS A 341 -31.64 3.84 1.09
C HIS A 341 -30.78 3.36 -0.09
N LEU A 342 -31.33 2.49 -0.95
CA LEU A 342 -30.61 1.93 -2.11
C LEU A 342 -30.60 2.83 -3.34
N GLU A 343 -31.27 3.99 -3.30
CA GLU A 343 -31.36 4.94 -4.42
C GLU A 343 -29.98 5.47 -4.84
N VAL A 344 -29.04 5.58 -3.88
CA VAL A 344 -27.65 5.97 -4.12
C VAL A 344 -26.91 5.01 -5.06
N LEU A 345 -27.40 3.77 -5.22
CA LEU A 345 -26.78 2.78 -6.10
C LEU A 345 -27.24 2.88 -7.57
N GLN A 346 -28.37 3.54 -7.84
CA GLN A 346 -28.95 3.66 -9.17
C GLN A 346 -28.06 4.36 -10.20
N PRO A 347 -27.39 5.50 -9.89
CA PRO A 347 -26.58 6.21 -10.87
C PRO A 347 -25.22 5.55 -11.14
N LEU A 348 -24.89 4.43 -10.48
CA LEU A 348 -23.58 3.78 -10.60
C LEU A 348 -23.45 2.94 -11.87
N ASP A 349 -22.27 2.97 -12.48
CA ASP A 349 -21.91 2.11 -13.61
C ASP A 349 -21.39 0.75 -13.15
N ALA A 350 -20.81 0.70 -11.94
CA ALA A 350 -20.35 -0.52 -11.28
C ALA A 350 -20.32 -0.36 -9.74
N ILE A 351 -20.39 -1.48 -9.02
CA ILE A 351 -20.36 -1.54 -7.55
C ILE A 351 -19.15 -2.39 -7.11
N LEU A 352 -18.37 -1.85 -6.17
CA LEU A 352 -17.22 -2.52 -5.56
C LEU A 352 -17.45 -2.64 -4.06
N VAL A 353 -17.35 -3.84 -3.52
CA VAL A 353 -17.37 -4.09 -2.07
C VAL A 353 -15.96 -4.51 -1.62
N PRO A 354 -15.24 -3.64 -0.89
CA PRO A 354 -13.89 -3.93 -0.45
C PRO A 354 -13.89 -4.77 0.84
N GLY A 355 -12.67 -5.17 1.24
CA GLY A 355 -12.39 -5.75 2.54
C GLY A 355 -12.88 -4.86 3.70
N GLY A 356 -13.07 -5.47 4.86
CA GLY A 356 -13.38 -4.77 6.11
C GLY A 356 -13.45 -5.76 7.25
N PHE A 357 -12.91 -5.40 8.42
CA PHE A 357 -12.92 -6.29 9.57
C PHE A 357 -14.15 -6.05 10.46
N GLY A 358 -14.71 -7.15 10.96
CA GLY A 358 -15.80 -7.14 11.95
C GLY A 358 -17.20 -6.95 11.38
N LYS A 359 -18.19 -7.08 12.27
CA LYS A 359 -19.62 -7.24 11.96
C LYS A 359 -20.36 -5.97 11.46
N ARG A 360 -19.84 -4.78 11.75
CA ARG A 360 -20.54 -3.52 11.45
C ARG A 360 -20.61 -3.25 9.94
N GLY A 361 -21.79 -2.93 9.40
CA GLY A 361 -22.02 -2.59 8.00
C GLY A 361 -22.11 -3.80 7.05
N THR A 362 -22.10 -5.04 7.55
CA THR A 362 -22.09 -6.24 6.70
C THR A 362 -23.42 -6.45 5.97
N GLU A 363 -24.55 -6.16 6.62
CA GLU A 363 -25.87 -6.35 6.00
C GLU A 363 -26.13 -5.29 4.91
N GLY A 364 -25.62 -4.08 5.08
CA GLY A 364 -25.69 -3.04 4.04
C GLY A 364 -24.85 -3.39 2.81
N LYS A 365 -23.66 -3.98 3.01
CA LYS A 365 -22.87 -4.57 1.92
C LYS A 365 -23.63 -5.69 1.21
N ILE A 366 -24.26 -6.63 1.93
CA ILE A 366 -25.07 -7.70 1.35
C ILE A 366 -26.20 -7.13 0.48
N ARG A 367 -26.88 -6.07 0.94
CA ARG A 367 -27.91 -5.40 0.13
C ARG A 367 -27.36 -4.76 -1.14
N ALA A 368 -26.18 -4.13 -1.09
CA ALA A 368 -25.53 -3.60 -2.29
C ALA A 368 -25.17 -4.72 -3.29
N ILE A 369 -24.72 -5.87 -2.79
CA ILE A 369 -24.41 -7.04 -3.61
C ILE A 369 -25.67 -7.59 -4.27
N GLN A 370 -26.75 -7.74 -3.50
CA GLN A 370 -28.05 -8.15 -4.01
C GLN A 370 -28.54 -7.18 -5.09
N TYR A 371 -28.46 -5.87 -4.83
CA TYR A 371 -28.81 -4.84 -5.80
C TYR A 371 -28.01 -4.99 -7.09
N ALA A 372 -26.68 -5.18 -7.00
CA ALA A 372 -25.82 -5.37 -8.16
C ALA A 372 -26.26 -6.59 -8.97
N ARG A 373 -26.46 -7.74 -8.30
CA ARG A 373 -26.88 -9.01 -8.92
C ARG A 373 -28.23 -8.89 -9.64
N GLU A 374 -29.23 -8.31 -8.97
CA GLU A 374 -30.60 -8.23 -9.49
C GLU A 374 -30.74 -7.18 -10.61
N ASN A 375 -30.00 -6.08 -10.53
CA ASN A 375 -30.03 -5.00 -11.52
C ASN A 375 -28.95 -5.12 -12.62
N LYS A 376 -28.20 -6.23 -12.63
CA LYS A 376 -27.14 -6.52 -13.60
C LYS A 376 -26.03 -5.46 -13.65
N VAL A 377 -25.75 -4.82 -12.52
CA VAL A 377 -24.67 -3.82 -12.38
C VAL A 377 -23.35 -4.56 -12.14
N PRO A 378 -22.29 -4.32 -12.94
CA PRO A 378 -20.98 -4.94 -12.74
C PRO A 378 -20.53 -4.90 -11.28
N TYR A 379 -20.17 -6.07 -10.75
CA TYR A 379 -19.83 -6.24 -9.34
C TYR A 379 -18.43 -6.82 -9.14
N LEU A 380 -17.63 -6.15 -8.31
CA LEU A 380 -16.34 -6.66 -7.81
C LEU A 380 -16.36 -6.75 -6.28
N GLY A 381 -16.19 -7.96 -5.74
CA GLY A 381 -15.99 -8.21 -4.31
C GLY A 381 -14.54 -8.56 -4.00
N ILE A 382 -13.93 -7.92 -3.01
CA ILE A 382 -12.54 -8.19 -2.60
C ILE A 382 -12.51 -8.65 -1.14
N CYS A 383 -11.87 -9.80 -0.87
CA CYS A 383 -11.75 -10.42 0.44
C CYS A 383 -13.12 -10.57 1.11
N LEU A 384 -13.45 -9.75 2.12
CA LEU A 384 -14.80 -9.73 2.71
C LEU A 384 -15.89 -9.52 1.64
N GLY A 385 -15.65 -8.75 0.59
CA GLY A 385 -16.61 -8.57 -0.50
C GLY A 385 -16.95 -9.87 -1.24
N MET A 386 -15.98 -10.77 -1.43
CA MET A 386 -16.25 -12.10 -1.97
C MET A 386 -17.05 -12.95 -0.97
N GLN A 387 -16.65 -12.96 0.30
CA GLN A 387 -17.32 -13.71 1.36
C GLN A 387 -18.79 -13.31 1.51
N LEU A 388 -19.07 -12.01 1.50
CA LEU A 388 -20.44 -11.49 1.57
C LEU A 388 -21.24 -11.78 0.29
N ALA A 389 -20.59 -11.87 -0.87
CA ALA A 389 -21.27 -12.27 -2.11
C ALA A 389 -21.65 -13.75 -2.08
N VAL A 390 -20.83 -14.61 -1.48
CA VAL A 390 -21.18 -16.01 -1.23
C VAL A 390 -22.37 -16.12 -0.27
N ILE A 391 -22.37 -15.32 0.81
CA ILE A 391 -23.49 -15.26 1.76
C ILE A 391 -24.77 -14.76 1.09
N GLU A 392 -24.72 -13.67 0.32
CA GLU A 392 -25.86 -13.12 -0.42
C GLU A 392 -26.46 -14.17 -1.37
N PHE A 393 -25.62 -14.83 -2.16
CA PHE A 393 -26.07 -15.86 -3.10
C PHE A 393 -26.67 -17.08 -2.37
N ALA A 394 -26.06 -17.50 -1.26
CA ALA A 394 -26.58 -18.59 -0.44
C ALA A 394 -28.00 -18.27 0.07
N ARG A 395 -28.20 -17.06 0.61
CA ARG A 395 -29.50 -16.60 1.15
C ARG A 395 -30.56 -16.47 0.07
N HIS A 396 -30.23 -15.81 -1.04
CA HIS A 396 -31.24 -15.33 -1.99
C HIS A 396 -31.39 -16.20 -3.25
N VAL A 397 -30.44 -17.09 -3.54
CA VAL A 397 -30.46 -17.95 -4.72
C VAL A 397 -30.43 -19.44 -4.36
N ALA A 398 -29.64 -19.84 -3.35
CA ALA A 398 -29.51 -21.24 -2.94
C ALA A 398 -30.47 -21.66 -1.79
N SER A 399 -31.43 -20.80 -1.43
CA SER A 399 -32.46 -21.05 -0.40
C SER A 399 -31.93 -21.35 1.01
N MET A 400 -30.77 -20.83 1.37
CA MET A 400 -30.17 -20.93 2.70
C MET A 400 -30.41 -19.63 3.47
N ASN A 401 -31.66 -19.38 3.89
CA ASN A 401 -32.11 -18.07 4.37
C ASN A 401 -31.26 -17.47 5.52
N ASP A 402 -30.70 -18.32 6.40
CA ASP A 402 -29.86 -17.88 7.54
C ASP A 402 -28.35 -17.98 7.25
N ALA A 403 -27.93 -18.20 6.00
CA ALA A 403 -26.51 -18.34 5.65
C ALA A 403 -25.67 -17.15 6.14
N ASN A 404 -24.54 -17.45 6.77
CA ASN A 404 -23.69 -16.42 7.36
C ASN A 404 -22.22 -16.86 7.48
N SER A 405 -21.39 -15.92 7.93
CA SER A 405 -20.04 -16.19 8.43
C SER A 405 -20.07 -16.45 9.93
N THR A 406 -19.30 -17.43 10.41
CA THR A 406 -19.07 -17.59 11.86
C THR A 406 -18.31 -16.42 12.48
N GLU A 407 -17.77 -15.50 11.68
CA GLU A 407 -17.29 -14.19 12.15
C GLU A 407 -18.41 -13.30 12.70
N PHE A 408 -19.60 -13.36 12.09
CA PHE A 408 -20.70 -12.42 12.36
C PHE A 408 -21.86 -13.05 13.13
N ASN A 409 -22.13 -14.32 12.85
CA ASN A 409 -23.15 -15.11 13.52
C ASN A 409 -22.63 -16.53 13.75
N VAL A 410 -22.28 -16.87 14.99
CA VAL A 410 -21.80 -18.21 15.36
C VAL A 410 -22.96 -19.22 15.43
N GLU A 411 -24.20 -18.74 15.61
CA GLU A 411 -25.40 -19.58 15.77
C GLU A 411 -26.07 -19.92 14.43
N THR A 412 -25.50 -19.51 13.29
CA THR A 412 -26.09 -19.77 11.98
C THR A 412 -26.21 -21.27 11.70
N GLU A 413 -27.35 -21.69 11.17
CA GLU A 413 -27.55 -23.08 10.69
C GLU A 413 -26.75 -23.37 9.42
N HIS A 414 -26.28 -22.31 8.75
CA HIS A 414 -25.60 -22.37 7.46
C HIS A 414 -24.31 -21.52 7.47
N PRO A 415 -23.25 -21.97 8.17
CA PRO A 415 -21.95 -21.30 8.18
C PRO A 415 -21.22 -21.51 6.84
N VAL A 416 -21.67 -20.82 5.80
CA VAL A 416 -21.10 -20.85 4.44
C VAL A 416 -19.72 -20.20 4.39
N VAL A 417 -19.38 -19.36 5.37
CA VAL A 417 -18.03 -18.84 5.61
C VAL A 417 -17.63 -19.19 7.04
N ALA A 418 -16.44 -19.75 7.24
CA ALA A 418 -16.00 -20.23 8.55
C ALA A 418 -14.51 -20.02 8.76
N LEU A 419 -14.09 -20.00 10.05
CA LEU A 419 -12.69 -19.89 10.43
C LEU A 419 -11.93 -21.13 9.93
N ILE A 420 -10.74 -20.92 9.35
CA ILE A 420 -9.82 -22.01 9.04
C ILE A 420 -9.33 -22.63 10.36
N THR A 421 -9.72 -23.88 10.62
CA THR A 421 -9.17 -24.64 11.75
C THR A 421 -7.84 -25.27 11.41
N GLU A 422 -7.54 -25.55 10.14
CA GLU A 422 -6.27 -26.13 9.67
C GLU A 422 -5.89 -25.62 8.27
N TRP A 423 -4.66 -25.14 8.09
CA TRP A 423 -4.07 -24.89 6.75
C TRP A 423 -2.55 -25.09 6.76
N VAL A 424 -1.97 -25.25 5.57
CA VAL A 424 -0.52 -25.40 5.39
C VAL A 424 0.06 -24.08 4.90
N ASP A 425 1.03 -23.53 5.64
CA ASP A 425 1.73 -22.34 5.21
C ASP A 425 2.72 -22.60 4.06
N ARG A 426 3.32 -21.54 3.54
CA ARG A 426 4.29 -21.60 2.44
C ARG A 426 5.55 -22.41 2.79
N GLU A 427 5.84 -22.59 4.07
CA GLU A 427 6.96 -23.35 4.59
C GLU A 427 6.60 -24.83 4.84
N GLY A 428 5.36 -25.22 4.53
CA GLY A 428 4.87 -26.59 4.67
C GLY A 428 4.42 -26.92 6.09
N LYS A 429 4.28 -25.92 6.98
CA LYS A 429 3.86 -26.13 8.36
C LYS A 429 2.33 -26.14 8.43
N VAL A 430 1.79 -27.22 8.99
CA VAL A 430 0.36 -27.32 9.29
C VAL A 430 0.05 -26.50 10.53
N GLU A 431 -0.86 -25.56 10.41
CA GLU A 431 -1.32 -24.68 11.47
C GLU A 431 -2.71 -25.11 11.95
N GLN A 432 -2.83 -25.74 13.13
CA GLN A 432 -4.11 -26.14 13.76
C GLN A 432 -4.61 -25.06 14.74
N ARG A 433 -5.91 -24.71 14.71
CA ARG A 433 -6.41 -23.45 15.30
C ARG A 433 -7.82 -23.53 15.91
N SER A 434 -8.03 -22.64 16.89
CA SER A 434 -9.32 -22.37 17.56
C SER A 434 -9.57 -20.85 17.68
N ALA A 435 -10.79 -20.45 18.09
CA ALA A 435 -11.16 -19.05 18.29
C ALA A 435 -10.33 -18.32 19.39
N GLU A 436 -9.59 -19.06 20.22
CA GLU A 436 -8.76 -18.53 21.31
C GLU A 436 -7.31 -18.22 20.89
N SER A 437 -6.97 -18.47 19.62
CA SER A 437 -5.61 -18.28 19.09
C SER A 437 -5.29 -16.80 18.80
N ASP A 438 -4.00 -16.42 18.89
CA ASP A 438 -3.54 -15.03 18.70
C ASP A 438 -3.95 -14.45 17.33
N LEU A 439 -4.42 -13.19 17.32
CA LEU A 439 -4.93 -12.52 16.11
C LEU A 439 -3.90 -12.43 14.98
N GLY A 440 -2.61 -12.19 15.31
CA GLY A 440 -1.54 -12.07 14.32
C GLY A 440 -1.01 -13.41 13.78
N GLY A 441 -1.01 -14.45 14.62
CA GLY A 441 -0.52 -15.78 14.24
C GLY A 441 -1.51 -16.61 13.43
N THR A 442 -2.76 -16.13 13.30
CA THR A 442 -3.87 -16.89 12.69
C THR A 442 -4.30 -16.44 11.29
N MET A 443 -3.59 -15.51 10.68
CA MET A 443 -3.93 -15.00 9.34
C MET A 443 -3.22 -15.76 8.22
N ARG A 444 -3.95 -15.96 7.12
CA ARG A 444 -3.38 -16.34 5.83
C ARG A 444 -2.84 -15.08 5.17
N LEU A 445 -1.52 -15.02 5.04
CA LEU A 445 -0.78 -13.82 4.63
C LEU A 445 0.09 -14.09 3.41
N GLY A 446 0.29 -13.05 2.60
CA GLY A 446 1.25 -13.04 1.51
C GLY A 446 0.75 -13.68 0.21
N ALA A 447 1.66 -13.80 -0.76
CA ALA A 447 1.34 -14.23 -2.10
C ALA A 447 1.11 -15.75 -2.17
N GLN A 448 0.01 -16.16 -2.81
CA GLN A 448 -0.29 -17.57 -3.07
C GLN A 448 -0.67 -17.78 -4.53
N ARG A 449 -0.12 -18.84 -5.11
CA ARG A 449 -0.33 -19.21 -6.51
C ARG A 449 -1.42 -20.26 -6.62
N VAL A 450 -2.40 -20.00 -7.48
CA VAL A 450 -3.64 -20.75 -7.56
C VAL A 450 -3.98 -21.00 -9.04
N PRO A 451 -4.25 -22.25 -9.45
CA PRO A 451 -4.72 -22.54 -10.81
C PRO A 451 -6.14 -22.01 -11.02
N ILE A 452 -6.44 -21.59 -12.25
CA ILE A 452 -7.76 -21.09 -12.64
C ILE A 452 -8.40 -22.08 -13.60
N GLU A 453 -9.69 -22.34 -13.39
CA GLU A 453 -10.50 -23.22 -14.23
C GLU A 453 -10.65 -22.63 -15.65
N PRO A 454 -10.30 -23.37 -16.72
CA PRO A 454 -10.45 -22.89 -18.10
C PRO A 454 -11.90 -22.53 -18.47
N GLY A 455 -12.07 -21.53 -19.32
CA GLY A 455 -13.39 -21.14 -19.83
C GLY A 455 -14.21 -20.27 -18.88
N THR A 456 -13.68 -19.98 -17.68
CA THR A 456 -14.23 -19.02 -16.72
C THR A 456 -13.87 -17.58 -17.10
N LYS A 457 -14.60 -16.61 -16.54
CA LYS A 457 -14.25 -15.19 -16.64
C LYS A 457 -12.91 -14.90 -15.98
N ALA A 458 -12.62 -15.53 -14.84
CA ALA A 458 -11.30 -15.48 -14.21
C ALA A 458 -10.18 -15.88 -15.20
N SER A 459 -10.37 -16.96 -15.97
CA SER A 459 -9.37 -17.41 -16.95
C SER A 459 -9.16 -16.42 -18.11
N GLN A 460 -10.19 -15.65 -18.45
CA GLN A 460 -10.08 -14.58 -19.46
C GLN A 460 -9.30 -13.37 -18.93
N ILE A 461 -9.40 -13.10 -17.62
CA ILE A 461 -8.75 -11.97 -16.96
C ILE A 461 -7.28 -12.28 -16.65
N TYR A 462 -7.00 -13.44 -16.08
CA TYR A 462 -5.67 -13.79 -15.54
C TYR A 462 -4.91 -14.83 -16.37
N GLY A 463 -5.60 -15.63 -17.18
CA GLY A 463 -5.01 -16.80 -17.85
C GLY A 463 -5.15 -18.08 -17.01
N ALA A 464 -4.09 -18.88 -16.95
CA ALA A 464 -4.14 -20.23 -16.36
C ALA A 464 -3.97 -20.26 -14.83
N GLU A 465 -3.46 -19.18 -14.24
CA GLU A 465 -3.17 -19.10 -12.81
C GLU A 465 -3.22 -17.65 -12.33
N VAL A 466 -3.41 -17.48 -11.02
CA VAL A 466 -3.32 -16.20 -10.31
C VAL A 466 -2.30 -16.33 -9.19
N ASN A 467 -1.60 -15.23 -8.85
CA ASN A 467 -0.63 -15.19 -7.75
C ASN A 467 -0.77 -13.89 -6.96
N GLU A 468 -1.59 -13.92 -5.92
CA GLU A 468 -2.07 -12.72 -5.23
C GLU A 468 -1.92 -12.79 -3.72
N ARG A 469 -1.99 -11.62 -3.08
CA ARG A 469 -1.68 -11.45 -1.66
C ARG A 469 -2.93 -11.58 -0.80
N HIS A 470 -2.81 -12.33 0.29
CA HIS A 470 -3.93 -12.64 1.18
C HIS A 470 -3.79 -11.89 2.51
N ARG A 471 -4.93 -11.56 3.13
CA ARG A 471 -5.02 -11.00 4.48
C ARG A 471 -6.38 -11.30 5.13
N HIS A 472 -6.62 -12.57 5.42
CA HIS A 472 -7.86 -13.03 6.07
C HIS A 472 -7.63 -14.32 6.87
N ARG A 473 -8.64 -14.72 7.64
CA ARG A 473 -8.66 -15.96 8.43
C ARG A 473 -9.91 -16.80 8.25
N TYR A 474 -10.93 -16.24 7.58
CA TYR A 474 -12.18 -16.92 7.25
C TYR A 474 -12.17 -17.33 5.79
N GLU A 475 -12.77 -18.46 5.47
CA GLU A 475 -12.86 -19.03 4.12
C GLU A 475 -14.27 -19.53 3.83
N VAL A 476 -14.57 -19.68 2.54
CA VAL A 476 -15.79 -20.36 2.09
C VAL A 476 -15.73 -21.82 2.54
N ASN A 477 -16.77 -22.25 3.25
CA ASN A 477 -16.88 -23.60 3.77
C ASN A 477 -17.19 -24.57 2.62
N ASN A 478 -16.20 -25.44 2.32
CA ASN A 478 -16.28 -26.43 1.25
C ASN A 478 -17.50 -27.37 1.35
N HIS A 479 -18.09 -27.55 2.53
CA HIS A 479 -19.32 -28.33 2.69
C HIS A 479 -20.50 -27.77 1.87
N TYR A 480 -20.60 -26.44 1.73
CA TYR A 480 -21.71 -25.77 1.05
C TYR A 480 -21.45 -25.54 -0.45
N VAL A 481 -20.20 -25.63 -0.89
CA VAL A 481 -19.81 -25.33 -2.27
C VAL A 481 -20.59 -26.13 -3.32
N PRO A 482 -20.82 -27.45 -3.18
CA PRO A 482 -21.62 -28.19 -4.16
C PRO A 482 -23.06 -27.68 -4.30
N GLN A 483 -23.65 -27.17 -3.21
CA GLN A 483 -25.01 -26.60 -3.24
C GLN A 483 -25.02 -25.24 -3.94
N LEU A 484 -24.00 -24.42 -3.71
CA LEU A 484 -23.82 -23.13 -4.38
C LEU A 484 -23.59 -23.30 -5.89
N GLU A 485 -22.73 -24.26 -6.28
CA GLU A 485 -22.46 -24.58 -7.69
C GLU A 485 -23.70 -25.12 -8.39
N LYS A 486 -24.47 -25.99 -7.72
CA LYS A 486 -25.76 -26.47 -8.23
C LYS A 486 -26.78 -25.35 -8.44
N ALA A 487 -26.73 -24.30 -7.62
CA ALA A 487 -27.57 -23.11 -7.76
C ALA A 487 -27.05 -22.12 -8.84
N GLY A 488 -25.88 -22.38 -9.44
CA GLY A 488 -25.36 -21.65 -10.60
C GLY A 488 -24.12 -20.79 -10.34
N MET A 489 -23.60 -20.75 -9.11
CA MET A 489 -22.32 -20.09 -8.82
C MET A 489 -21.16 -20.87 -9.46
N VAL A 490 -20.13 -20.18 -9.92
CA VAL A 490 -18.90 -20.82 -10.40
C VAL A 490 -17.76 -20.49 -9.45
N ILE A 491 -17.10 -21.50 -8.90
CA ILE A 491 -15.82 -21.34 -8.20
C ILE A 491 -14.72 -21.48 -9.24
N SER A 492 -14.14 -20.36 -9.66
CA SER A 492 -13.23 -20.31 -10.81
C SER A 492 -11.76 -20.52 -10.46
N ALA A 493 -11.40 -20.48 -9.18
CA ALA A 493 -10.05 -20.82 -8.72
C ALA A 493 -10.10 -21.42 -7.31
N ARG A 494 -9.22 -22.39 -7.04
CA ARG A 494 -9.14 -23.10 -5.75
C ARG A 494 -7.70 -23.41 -5.37
N THR A 495 -7.37 -23.34 -4.07
CA THR A 495 -6.03 -23.73 -3.62
C THR A 495 -5.76 -25.20 -3.97
N PRO A 496 -4.54 -25.55 -4.41
CA PRO A 496 -4.25 -26.89 -4.93
C PRO A 496 -4.29 -28.00 -3.86
N THR A 497 -4.04 -27.67 -2.58
CA THR A 497 -3.95 -28.66 -1.50
C THR A 497 -5.25 -28.72 -0.67
N GLU A 498 -5.68 -27.58 -0.14
CA GLU A 498 -6.84 -27.47 0.77
C GLU A 498 -8.16 -27.33 0.01
N ASN A 499 -8.10 -27.14 -1.31
CA ASN A 499 -9.26 -26.94 -2.19
C ASN A 499 -10.13 -25.75 -1.76
N LEU A 500 -9.52 -24.71 -1.17
CA LEU A 500 -10.22 -23.53 -0.68
C LEU A 500 -10.64 -22.63 -1.85
N PRO A 501 -11.90 -22.17 -1.92
CA PRO A 501 -12.34 -21.24 -2.97
C PRO A 501 -11.61 -19.88 -2.91
N GLU A 502 -11.00 -19.48 -4.02
CA GLU A 502 -10.22 -18.24 -4.16
C GLU A 502 -10.92 -17.18 -5.00
N MET A 503 -11.70 -17.64 -5.96
CA MET A 503 -12.44 -16.80 -6.87
C MET A 503 -13.82 -17.40 -7.06
N MET A 504 -14.84 -16.54 -7.02
CA MET A 504 -16.19 -16.87 -7.40
C MET A 504 -16.68 -15.92 -8.48
N GLU A 505 -17.54 -16.43 -9.36
CA GLU A 505 -18.16 -15.63 -10.39
C GLU A 505 -19.57 -16.15 -10.70
N LEU A 506 -20.38 -15.31 -11.33
CA LEU A 506 -21.65 -15.73 -11.91
C LEU A 506 -21.50 -15.89 -13.42
N PRO A 507 -22.11 -16.94 -14.02
CA PRO A 507 -22.06 -17.15 -15.46
C PRO A 507 -22.74 -16.00 -16.19
N ALA A 508 -22.32 -15.73 -17.43
CA ALA A 508 -22.84 -14.63 -18.25
C ALA A 508 -24.36 -14.70 -18.48
N SER A 509 -24.95 -15.90 -18.40
CA SER A 509 -26.39 -16.12 -18.48
C SER A 509 -27.16 -15.57 -17.27
N MET A 510 -26.52 -15.49 -16.10
CA MET A 510 -27.10 -14.92 -14.87
C MET A 510 -26.75 -13.44 -14.73
N HIS A 511 -25.48 -13.09 -14.92
CA HIS A 511 -25.00 -11.73 -14.73
C HIS A 511 -23.88 -11.38 -15.73
N PRO A 512 -23.91 -10.20 -16.38
CA PRO A 512 -22.90 -9.85 -17.39
C PRO A 512 -21.46 -9.86 -16.86
N TRP A 513 -21.26 -9.33 -15.65
CA TRP A 513 -19.95 -9.26 -15.00
C TRP A 513 -20.09 -9.24 -13.47
N PHE A 514 -19.87 -10.37 -12.80
CA PHE A 514 -19.93 -10.49 -11.34
C PHE A 514 -18.77 -11.36 -10.89
N VAL A 515 -17.81 -10.78 -10.15
CA VAL A 515 -16.59 -11.46 -9.71
C VAL A 515 -16.33 -11.13 -8.24
N GLY A 516 -16.04 -12.17 -7.45
CA GLY A 516 -15.50 -12.06 -6.11
C GLY A 516 -14.12 -12.73 -6.04
N VAL A 517 -13.17 -12.10 -5.38
CA VAL A 517 -11.84 -12.65 -5.10
C VAL A 517 -11.53 -12.61 -3.61
N GLN A 518 -10.87 -13.65 -3.09
CA GLN A 518 -10.55 -13.77 -1.66
C GLN A 518 -9.28 -12.98 -1.30
N PHE A 519 -8.34 -12.90 -2.23
CA PHE A 519 -7.11 -12.13 -2.13
C PHE A 519 -7.32 -10.61 -2.36
N HIS A 520 -6.25 -9.83 -2.19
CA HIS A 520 -6.18 -8.38 -2.36
C HIS A 520 -5.37 -8.01 -3.62
N PRO A 521 -6.00 -7.98 -4.82
CA PRO A 521 -5.33 -7.66 -6.08
C PRO A 521 -4.84 -6.19 -6.16
N GLU A 522 -5.34 -5.32 -5.29
CA GLU A 522 -4.92 -3.93 -5.21
C GLU A 522 -3.45 -3.77 -4.80
N PHE A 523 -2.90 -4.73 -4.04
CA PHE A 523 -1.50 -4.68 -3.59
C PHE A 523 -0.49 -4.97 -4.69
N THR A 524 -0.90 -5.63 -5.77
CA THR A 524 -0.04 -5.99 -6.91
C THR A 524 -0.23 -5.04 -8.10
N SER A 525 -1.17 -4.09 -8.01
CA SER A 525 -1.40 -3.06 -9.03
C SER A 525 -0.31 -1.99 -9.04
N THR A 526 0.28 -1.76 -10.22
CA THR A 526 1.25 -0.68 -10.43
C THR A 526 0.75 0.30 -11.50
N PRO A 527 1.15 1.57 -11.48
CA PRO A 527 0.77 2.51 -12.52
C PRO A 527 1.32 2.10 -13.89
N ARG A 528 2.51 1.47 -13.94
CA ARG A 528 3.17 0.99 -15.16
C ARG A 528 2.33 -0.02 -15.92
N ASP A 529 1.88 -1.06 -15.23
CA ASP A 529 1.24 -2.21 -15.87
C ASP A 529 -0.27 -2.26 -15.64
N GLY A 530 -0.78 -1.50 -14.67
CA GLY A 530 -2.11 -1.67 -14.12
C GLY A 530 -2.26 -3.04 -13.47
N HIS A 531 -3.50 -3.46 -13.27
CA HIS A 531 -3.81 -4.81 -12.81
C HIS A 531 -4.98 -5.39 -13.63
N PRO A 532 -4.88 -6.62 -14.15
CA PRO A 532 -5.83 -7.16 -15.13
C PRO A 532 -7.28 -7.17 -14.63
N LEU A 533 -7.52 -7.56 -13.37
CA LEU A 533 -8.87 -7.56 -12.79
C LEU A 533 -9.51 -6.17 -12.76
N PHE A 534 -8.74 -5.12 -12.41
CA PHE A 534 -9.26 -3.76 -12.35
C PHE A 534 -9.48 -3.18 -13.74
N LYS A 535 -8.63 -3.51 -14.73
CA LYS A 535 -8.86 -3.14 -16.14
C LYS A 535 -10.15 -3.78 -16.65
N ALA A 536 -10.32 -5.09 -16.46
CA ALA A 536 -11.52 -5.81 -16.87
C ALA A 536 -12.78 -5.30 -16.14
N TYR A 537 -12.66 -4.87 -14.89
CA TYR A 537 -13.74 -4.26 -14.13
C TYR A 537 -14.17 -2.89 -14.69
N VAL A 538 -13.20 -2.02 -15.00
CA VAL A 538 -13.46 -0.71 -15.62
C VAL A 538 -14.07 -0.88 -17.02
N GLU A 539 -13.57 -1.82 -17.82
CA GLU A 539 -14.15 -2.17 -19.12
C GLU A 539 -15.59 -2.69 -19.00
N ALA A 540 -15.88 -3.49 -17.96
CA ALA A 540 -17.24 -3.95 -17.68
C ALA A 540 -18.18 -2.80 -17.28
N ALA A 541 -17.68 -1.82 -16.53
CA ALA A 541 -18.43 -0.60 -16.19
C ALA A 541 -18.75 0.23 -17.44
N LEU A 542 -17.78 0.43 -18.35
CA LEU A 542 -17.99 1.10 -19.64
C LEU A 542 -19.05 0.38 -20.49
N ALA A 543 -18.94 -0.95 -20.60
CA ALA A 543 -19.92 -1.75 -21.33
C ALA A 543 -21.33 -1.66 -20.69
N SER A 544 -21.41 -1.52 -19.37
CA SER A 544 -22.66 -1.30 -18.65
C SER A 544 -23.28 0.07 -18.96
N GLN A 545 -22.47 1.13 -18.92
CA GLN A 545 -22.89 2.50 -19.25
C GLN A 545 -23.45 2.58 -20.68
N GLN A 546 -22.75 1.99 -21.65
CA GLN A 546 -23.20 1.94 -23.05
C GLN A 546 -24.55 1.21 -23.22
N ARG A 547 -24.79 0.14 -22.45
CA ARG A 547 -26.09 -0.57 -22.46
C ARG A 547 -27.23 0.27 -21.86
N LYS A 548 -26.92 1.17 -20.91
CA LYS A 548 -27.89 2.09 -20.33
C LYS A 548 -28.25 3.25 -21.28
N GLY A 549 -27.52 3.41 -22.38
CA GLY A 549 -27.82 4.41 -23.42
C GLY A 549 -27.44 5.85 -23.01
N VAL A 550 -26.45 6.00 -22.14
CA VAL A 550 -25.88 7.29 -21.70
C VAL A 550 -24.64 7.62 -22.52
#